data_AF-A0A6J1DC23-F1
#
_entry.id   AF-A0A6J1DC23-F1
#
_cell.length_a   1.000
_cell.length_b   1.000
_cell.length_c   1.000
_cell.angle_alpha   90.00
_cell.angle_beta   90.00
_cell.angle_gamma   90.00
#
_symmetry.space_group_name_H-M   'P 1'
#
loop_
_entity.id
_entity.type
_entity.pdbx_description
1 polymer ?
#
loop_
_entity_poly.entity_id
_entity_poly.type
_entity_poly.pdbx_seq_one_letter_code
_entity_poly.pdbx_strand_id
1 'polypeptide(L)'
;MTSSISRLSTAMERTGQWIFSQDIPTDVVVVVGEAHFSVHKFMLVAKSNYIRKLIMESTEADLTRIDLTDIPGGAEIFEKAAKFCYGVNFEITVHNVAALRCAAEYLQMTDKYCEHNLAGRTEDFLSQVALSSLSGAIVVLKSCHHLLPMAQDLYIVQRCVDIISSKACNEANYPSRSPANWWTEELCIIDIAFFAKIISAMKSRAAKTPTLAAALTTARSQVQADVSLVKENEALRSELMRMKLYISDMNKNSHGTSSMKGGSKSKGTFFSSVSKTLGKLNPFRHGSKDTSNLDDGVDVTKPRRRRFSIS
;
A
#
# COMPACT_ATOMS: atom_id res chain seq x y z
N MET A 1 -30.61 -12.08 -29.67
CA MET A 1 -30.12 -10.68 -29.67
C MET A 1 -30.34 -10.09 -28.28
N THR A 2 -29.48 -9.14 -27.91
CA THR A 2 -29.44 -8.33 -26.67
C THR A 2 -28.95 -8.99 -25.38
N SER A 3 -27.66 -8.82 -25.09
CA SER A 3 -27.19 -8.03 -23.94
C SER A 3 -25.66 -8.02 -23.88
N SER A 4 -25.03 -7.37 -24.86
CA SER A 4 -23.65 -6.91 -24.77
C SER A 4 -23.66 -5.41 -24.52
N ILE A 5 -24.20 -5.01 -23.36
CA ILE A 5 -23.85 -3.71 -22.78
C ILE A 5 -22.44 -3.91 -22.24
N SER A 6 -21.47 -3.42 -23.02
CA SER A 6 -20.07 -3.33 -22.67
C SER A 6 -19.92 -2.86 -21.23
N ARG A 7 -19.31 -3.68 -20.38
CA ARG A 7 -18.70 -3.17 -19.14
C ARG A 7 -17.68 -2.12 -19.57
N LEU A 8 -18.01 -0.84 -19.46
CA LEU A 8 -17.01 0.21 -19.53
C LEU A 8 -15.95 -0.15 -18.49
N SER A 9 -14.67 -0.05 -18.85
CA SER A 9 -13.60 -0.23 -17.86
C SER A 9 -13.84 0.79 -16.74
N THR A 10 -13.67 0.39 -15.48
CA THR A 10 -13.82 1.29 -14.31
C THR A 10 -12.96 2.56 -14.46
N ALA A 11 -11.85 2.50 -15.20
CA ALA A 11 -11.07 3.68 -15.56
C ALA A 11 -11.83 4.64 -16.50
N MET A 12 -12.54 4.13 -17.50
CA MET A 12 -13.36 4.93 -18.42
C MET A 12 -14.54 5.57 -17.69
N GLU A 13 -15.21 4.85 -16.79
CA GLU A 13 -16.30 5.41 -15.96
C GLU A 13 -15.80 6.57 -15.09
N ARG A 14 -14.66 6.37 -14.39
CA ARG A 14 -14.04 7.43 -13.59
C ARG A 14 -13.63 8.62 -14.44
N THR A 15 -13.12 8.38 -15.66
CA THR A 15 -12.73 9.44 -16.59
C THR A 15 -13.91 10.35 -16.95
N GLY A 16 -15.08 9.75 -17.23
CA GLY A 16 -16.30 10.52 -17.51
C GLY A 16 -16.80 11.41 -16.36
N GLN A 17 -16.45 11.10 -15.11
CA GLN A 17 -16.91 11.85 -13.93
C GLN A 17 -16.25 13.22 -13.77
N TRP A 18 -15.04 13.41 -14.28
CA TRP A 18 -14.27 14.65 -14.09
C TRP A 18 -13.96 15.41 -15.39
N ILE A 19 -14.39 14.90 -16.55
CA ILE A 19 -14.34 15.64 -17.81
C ILE A 19 -15.49 16.64 -17.86
N PHE A 20 -15.18 17.94 -17.85
CA PHE A 20 -16.17 19.03 -17.79
C PHE A 20 -17.05 19.17 -19.04
N SER A 21 -16.55 18.76 -20.20
CA SER A 21 -17.27 18.92 -21.47
C SER A 21 -17.75 17.57 -21.98
N GLN A 22 -18.76 16.99 -21.32
CA GLN A 22 -19.41 15.76 -21.79
C GLN A 22 -20.07 15.96 -23.17
N ASP A 23 -20.31 17.21 -23.57
CA ASP A 23 -20.85 17.58 -24.88
C ASP A 23 -19.80 17.49 -26.02
N ILE A 24 -18.51 17.36 -25.70
CA ILE A 24 -17.46 17.14 -26.69
C ILE A 24 -17.03 15.66 -26.61
N PRO A 25 -17.13 14.90 -27.71
CA PRO A 25 -16.64 13.53 -27.74
C PRO A 25 -15.12 13.48 -27.54
N THR A 26 -14.67 12.54 -26.72
CA THR A 26 -13.24 12.21 -26.57
C THR A 26 -12.69 11.68 -27.88
N ASP A 27 -11.50 12.12 -28.28
CA ASP A 27 -10.88 11.85 -29.58
C ASP A 27 -9.65 10.93 -29.48
N VAL A 28 -9.29 10.47 -28.28
CA VAL A 28 -8.21 9.48 -28.06
C VAL A 28 -8.49 8.60 -26.84
N VAL A 29 -8.07 7.33 -26.92
CA VAL A 29 -8.03 6.39 -25.80
C VAL A 29 -6.59 6.17 -25.39
N VAL A 30 -6.24 6.59 -24.17
CA VAL A 30 -4.94 6.26 -23.58
C VAL A 30 -5.04 4.95 -22.81
N VAL A 31 -4.07 4.06 -23.02
CA VAL A 31 -4.02 2.73 -22.40
C VAL A 31 -2.84 2.66 -21.45
N VAL A 32 -3.10 2.19 -20.22
CA VAL A 32 -2.08 1.98 -19.19
C VAL A 32 -2.30 0.61 -18.58
N GLY A 33 -1.62 -0.41 -19.09
CA GLY A 33 -1.91 -1.80 -18.74
C GLY A 33 -3.35 -2.17 -19.11
N GLU A 34 -4.15 -2.59 -18.13
CA GLU A 34 -5.57 -2.95 -18.33
C GLU A 34 -6.52 -1.74 -18.26
N ALA A 35 -6.02 -0.56 -17.90
CA ALA A 35 -6.84 0.64 -17.77
C ALA A 35 -6.94 1.40 -19.11
N HIS A 36 -8.15 1.88 -19.41
CA HIS A 36 -8.44 2.66 -20.60
C HIS A 36 -9.01 4.03 -20.20
N PHE A 37 -8.50 5.09 -20.81
CA PHE A 37 -8.88 6.48 -20.52
C PHE A 37 -9.31 7.16 -21.81
N SER A 38 -10.61 7.37 -21.97
CA SER A 38 -11.18 8.18 -23.07
C SER A 38 -10.99 9.66 -22.74
N VAL A 39 -10.14 10.36 -23.48
CA VAL A 39 -9.70 11.73 -23.19
C VAL A 39 -9.56 12.55 -24.48
N HIS A 40 -9.23 13.83 -24.33
CA HIS A 40 -9.06 14.77 -25.43
C HIS A 40 -7.57 15.03 -25.71
N LYS A 41 -7.15 14.85 -26.98
CA LYS A 41 -5.78 15.11 -27.46
C LYS A 41 -5.34 16.52 -27.08
N PHE A 42 -6.18 17.52 -27.33
CA PHE A 42 -5.82 18.93 -27.10
C PHE A 42 -5.50 19.23 -25.63
N MET A 43 -6.21 18.60 -24.69
CA MET A 43 -5.98 18.78 -23.25
C MET A 43 -4.63 18.19 -22.83
N LEU A 44 -4.28 17.02 -23.36
CA LEU A 44 -3.01 16.35 -23.04
C LEU A 44 -1.82 17.06 -23.69
N VAL A 45 -1.94 17.41 -24.97
CA VAL A 45 -0.88 18.08 -25.74
C VAL A 45 -0.54 19.44 -25.14
N ALA A 46 -1.49 20.16 -24.54
CA ALA A 46 -1.21 21.44 -23.87
C ALA A 46 -0.21 21.33 -22.71
N LYS A 47 -0.07 20.14 -22.08
CA LYS A 47 0.79 19.94 -20.90
C LYS A 47 1.89 18.89 -21.07
N SER A 48 1.74 17.94 -21.99
CA SER A 48 2.70 16.85 -22.22
C SER A 48 3.37 16.95 -23.59
N ASN A 49 4.67 17.25 -23.59
CA ASN A 49 5.47 17.25 -24.82
C ASN A 49 5.65 15.84 -25.40
N TYR A 50 5.68 14.81 -24.53
CA TYR A 50 5.79 13.43 -24.97
C TYR A 50 4.58 13.02 -25.81
N ILE A 51 3.37 13.27 -25.30
CA ILE A 51 2.13 12.97 -26.01
C ILE A 51 2.01 13.82 -27.29
N ARG A 52 2.43 15.09 -27.25
CA ARG A 52 2.53 15.93 -28.46
C ARG A 52 3.37 15.28 -29.55
N LYS A 53 4.57 14.80 -29.20
CA LYS A 53 5.48 14.14 -30.16
C LYS A 53 4.86 12.86 -30.71
N LEU A 54 4.30 12.00 -29.85
CA LEU A 54 3.63 10.78 -30.27
C LEU A 54 2.53 11.05 -31.30
N ILE A 55 1.71 12.08 -31.09
CA ILE A 55 0.65 12.45 -32.03
C ILE A 55 1.23 13.01 -33.34
N MET A 56 2.26 13.86 -33.27
CA MET A 56 2.85 14.48 -34.46
C MET A 56 3.68 13.52 -35.31
N GLU A 57 4.32 12.52 -34.71
CA GLU A 57 5.17 11.53 -35.37
C GLU A 57 4.37 10.31 -35.86
N SER A 58 3.08 10.23 -35.52
CA SER A 58 2.18 9.17 -35.97
C SER A 58 1.98 9.19 -37.48
N THR A 59 2.09 8.02 -38.11
CA THR A 59 1.71 7.82 -39.52
C THR A 59 0.20 7.64 -39.70
N GLU A 60 -0.54 7.40 -38.62
CA GLU A 60 -1.99 7.30 -38.63
C GLU A 60 -2.60 8.70 -38.65
N ALA A 61 -3.37 9.01 -39.70
CA ALA A 61 -4.02 10.30 -39.88
C ALA A 61 -5.02 10.64 -38.75
N ASP A 62 -5.60 9.61 -38.12
CA ASP A 62 -6.45 9.75 -36.95
C ASP A 62 -6.00 8.77 -35.85
N LEU A 63 -4.88 9.10 -35.19
CA LEU A 63 -4.39 8.33 -34.05
C LEU A 63 -5.42 8.35 -32.93
N THR A 64 -6.17 7.26 -32.75
CA THR A 64 -7.23 7.17 -31.74
C THR A 64 -6.78 6.46 -30.47
N ARG A 65 -5.54 5.95 -30.43
CA ARG A 65 -5.02 5.18 -29.29
C ARG A 65 -3.58 5.53 -28.98
N ILE A 66 -3.27 5.70 -27.69
CA ILE A 66 -1.90 5.91 -27.19
C ILE A 66 -1.63 4.87 -26.11
N ASP A 67 -0.52 4.13 -26.23
CA ASP A 67 -0.07 3.17 -25.22
C ASP A 67 0.96 3.81 -24.29
N LEU A 68 0.66 3.85 -23.00
CA LEU A 68 1.51 4.32 -21.91
C LEU A 68 1.62 3.26 -20.81
N THR A 69 1.60 1.97 -21.17
CA THR A 69 1.70 0.86 -20.21
C THR A 69 2.94 0.95 -19.30
N ASP A 70 4.04 1.52 -19.81
CA ASP A 70 5.30 1.69 -19.07
C ASP A 70 5.37 2.97 -18.19
N ILE A 71 4.26 3.71 -18.04
CA ILE A 71 4.27 4.94 -17.23
C ILE A 71 4.60 4.63 -15.76
N PRO A 72 5.55 5.36 -15.13
CA PRO A 72 5.87 5.19 -13.73
C PRO A 72 4.64 5.35 -12.81
N GLY A 73 4.42 4.37 -11.95
CA GLY A 73 3.27 4.34 -11.04
C GLY A 73 1.93 3.95 -11.68
N GLY A 74 1.91 3.65 -12.98
CA GLY A 74 0.78 3.04 -13.66
C GLY A 74 -0.47 3.92 -13.75
N ALA A 75 -1.62 3.26 -13.90
CA ALA A 75 -2.89 3.89 -14.25
C ALA A 75 -3.38 4.93 -13.23
N GLU A 76 -3.16 4.70 -11.93
CA GLU A 76 -3.56 5.64 -10.88
C GLU A 76 -2.81 6.98 -11.01
N ILE A 77 -1.52 6.92 -11.32
CA ILE A 77 -0.68 8.10 -11.47
C ILE A 77 -0.96 8.81 -12.80
N PHE A 78 -1.21 8.04 -13.87
CA PHE A 78 -1.68 8.63 -15.12
C PHE A 78 -3.00 9.38 -14.94
N GLU A 79 -3.97 8.84 -14.20
CA GLU A 79 -5.24 9.53 -13.94
C GLU A 79 -5.02 10.89 -13.27
N LYS A 80 -4.12 10.97 -12.29
CA LYS A 80 -3.77 12.24 -11.62
C LYS A 80 -3.09 13.21 -12.59
N ALA A 81 -2.19 12.73 -13.44
CA ALA A 81 -1.56 13.54 -14.49
C ALA A 81 -2.60 14.02 -15.53
N ALA A 82 -3.56 13.19 -15.90
CA ALA A 82 -4.66 13.57 -16.78
C ALA A 82 -5.56 14.62 -16.11
N LYS A 83 -5.95 14.44 -14.83
CA LYS A 83 -6.68 15.47 -14.07
C LYS A 83 -5.95 16.81 -14.05
N PHE A 84 -4.62 16.79 -13.90
CA PHE A 84 -3.79 17.99 -14.01
C PHE A 84 -3.94 18.67 -15.38
N CYS A 85 -3.88 17.91 -16.48
CA CYS A 85 -4.10 18.44 -17.84
C CYS A 85 -5.48 19.09 -18.01
N TYR A 86 -6.49 18.60 -17.29
CA TYR A 86 -7.85 19.14 -17.31
C TYR A 86 -8.10 20.28 -16.32
N GLY A 87 -7.10 20.69 -15.56
CA GLY A 87 -7.28 21.67 -14.48
C GLY A 87 -8.18 21.14 -13.35
N VAL A 88 -8.37 19.83 -13.25
CA VAL A 88 -9.12 19.18 -12.19
C VAL A 88 -8.22 19.03 -10.97
N ASN A 89 -8.77 19.37 -9.80
CA ASN A 89 -8.06 19.19 -8.55
C ASN A 89 -7.81 17.71 -8.23
N PHE A 90 -6.60 17.42 -7.79
CA PHE A 90 -6.21 16.14 -7.21
C PHE A 90 -5.18 16.39 -6.11
N GLU A 91 -5.03 15.42 -5.23
CA GLU A 91 -4.13 15.52 -4.10
C GLU A 91 -2.75 14.92 -4.41
N ILE A 92 -1.71 15.71 -4.13
CA ILE A 92 -0.31 15.27 -4.06
C ILE A 92 -0.03 14.94 -2.59
N THR A 93 0.49 13.74 -2.33
CA THR A 93 0.78 13.24 -0.99
C THR A 93 2.17 12.63 -0.93
N VAL A 94 2.69 12.41 0.28
CA VAL A 94 3.97 11.71 0.48
C VAL A 94 3.99 10.29 -0.11
N HIS A 95 2.81 9.68 -0.35
CA HIS A 95 2.70 8.33 -0.91
C HIS A 95 2.77 8.29 -2.44
N ASN A 96 2.40 9.38 -3.11
CA ASN A 96 2.29 9.41 -4.58
C ASN A 96 3.26 10.38 -5.26
N VAL A 97 3.88 11.31 -4.52
CA VAL A 97 4.68 12.39 -5.12
C VAL A 97 5.89 11.87 -5.90
N ALA A 98 6.56 10.81 -5.43
CA ALA A 98 7.67 10.22 -6.18
C ALA A 98 7.21 9.67 -7.54
N ALA A 99 6.08 8.97 -7.56
CA ALA A 99 5.53 8.41 -8.78
C ALA A 99 5.03 9.50 -9.72
N LEU A 100 4.37 10.54 -9.20
CA LEU A 100 3.98 11.72 -9.98
C LEU A 100 5.18 12.45 -10.57
N ARG A 101 6.27 12.62 -9.81
CA ARG A 101 7.50 13.27 -10.30
C ARG A 101 8.16 12.47 -11.42
N CYS A 102 8.20 11.14 -11.30
CA CYS A 102 8.69 10.24 -12.35
C CYS A 102 7.77 10.26 -13.58
N ALA A 103 6.45 10.16 -13.40
CA ALA A 103 5.49 10.22 -14.50
C ALA A 103 5.53 11.57 -15.22
N ALA A 104 5.70 12.68 -14.51
CA ALA A 104 5.86 14.00 -15.09
C ALA A 104 7.14 14.09 -15.95
N GLU A 105 8.24 13.47 -15.53
CA GLU A 105 9.46 13.37 -16.34
C GLU A 105 9.21 12.54 -17.61
N TYR A 106 8.65 11.34 -17.45
CA TYR A 106 8.33 10.43 -18.55
C TYR A 106 7.44 11.09 -19.61
N LEU A 107 6.37 11.76 -19.18
CA LEU A 107 5.45 12.49 -20.04
C LEU A 107 6.00 13.84 -20.53
N GLN A 108 7.22 14.21 -20.13
CA GLN A 108 7.84 15.51 -20.42
C GLN A 108 6.93 16.70 -20.03
N MET A 109 6.19 16.55 -18.93
CA MET A 109 5.35 17.58 -18.32
C MET A 109 6.20 18.49 -17.42
N THR A 110 7.19 19.13 -18.04
CA THR A 110 8.19 19.97 -17.36
C THR A 110 7.91 21.45 -17.55
N ASP A 111 8.49 22.28 -16.68
CA ASP A 111 8.38 23.74 -16.79
C ASP A 111 9.07 24.29 -18.05
N LYS A 112 10.00 23.53 -18.63
CA LYS A 112 10.61 23.85 -19.94
C LYS A 112 9.59 23.78 -21.09
N TYR A 113 8.54 22.98 -20.93
CA TYR A 113 7.52 22.80 -21.95
C TYR A 113 6.33 23.73 -21.76
N CYS A 114 5.85 23.88 -20.52
CA CYS A 114 4.74 24.74 -20.15
C CYS A 114 5.01 25.25 -18.74
N GLU A 115 4.91 26.55 -18.48
CA GLU A 115 5.14 27.08 -17.13
C GLU A 115 4.17 26.48 -16.10
N HIS A 116 4.65 26.33 -14.86
CA HIS A 116 3.89 25.76 -13.74
C HIS A 116 3.32 24.36 -14.06
N ASN A 117 4.15 23.49 -14.65
CA ASN A 117 3.74 22.13 -15.01
C ASN A 117 3.81 21.17 -13.84
N LEU A 118 3.41 19.92 -14.08
CA LEU A 118 3.35 18.88 -13.06
C LEU A 118 4.71 18.58 -12.43
N ALA A 119 5.81 18.61 -13.21
CA ALA A 119 7.15 18.37 -12.67
C ALA A 119 7.54 19.43 -11.62
N GLY A 120 7.34 20.72 -11.91
CA GLY A 120 7.61 21.80 -10.95
C GLY A 120 6.76 21.67 -9.69
N ARG A 121 5.44 21.43 -9.85
CA ARG A 121 4.52 21.27 -8.72
C ARG A 121 4.88 20.09 -7.80
N THR A 122 5.33 18.97 -8.37
CA THR A 122 5.76 17.80 -7.59
C THR A 122 7.12 18.03 -6.93
N GLU A 123 8.01 18.76 -7.56
CA GLU A 123 9.31 19.15 -7.01
C GLU A 123 9.17 20.09 -5.81
N ASP A 124 8.26 21.06 -5.90
CA ASP A 124 7.92 21.94 -4.77
C ASP A 124 7.37 21.15 -3.59
N PHE A 125 6.44 20.23 -3.82
CA PHE A 125 5.90 19.39 -2.76
C PHE A 125 6.98 18.51 -2.11
N LEU A 126 7.87 17.91 -2.92
CA LEU A 126 8.99 17.12 -2.40
C LEU A 126 9.86 17.98 -1.47
N SER A 127 10.29 19.15 -1.94
CA SER A 127 11.26 19.98 -1.22
C SER A 127 10.66 20.68 0.00
N GLN A 128 9.44 21.19 -0.11
CA GLN A 128 8.84 22.06 0.90
C GLN A 128 8.00 21.27 1.92
N VAL A 129 7.40 20.15 1.51
CA VAL A 129 6.46 19.38 2.34
C VAL A 129 7.02 18.01 2.70
N ALA A 130 7.25 17.15 1.71
CA ALA A 130 7.55 15.75 1.97
C ALA A 130 8.88 15.54 2.71
N LEU A 131 9.94 16.26 2.29
CA LEU A 131 11.28 16.16 2.86
C LEU A 131 11.51 17.07 4.08
N SER A 132 10.46 17.75 4.57
CA SER A 132 10.52 18.56 5.78
C SER A 132 10.55 17.73 7.08
N SER A 133 10.15 16.45 7.02
CA SER A 133 10.03 15.55 8.18
C SER A 133 10.73 14.21 7.94
N LEU A 134 11.07 13.51 9.03
CA LEU A 134 11.68 12.17 8.95
C LEU A 134 10.68 11.18 8.36
N SER A 135 9.47 11.08 8.92
CA SER A 135 8.43 10.15 8.46
C SER A 135 8.04 10.43 7.00
N GLY A 136 7.93 11.70 6.58
CA GLY A 136 7.64 12.05 5.19
C GLY A 136 8.72 11.55 4.22
N ALA A 137 10.00 11.77 4.54
CA ALA A 137 11.11 11.29 3.71
C ALA A 137 11.18 9.75 3.64
N ILE A 138 10.88 9.05 4.75
CA ILE A 138 10.81 7.60 4.80
C ILE A 138 9.70 7.07 3.88
N VAL A 139 8.50 7.65 3.94
CA VAL A 139 7.37 7.24 3.08
C VAL A 139 7.69 7.46 1.61
N VAL A 140 8.29 8.59 1.25
CA VAL A 140 8.72 8.86 -0.13
C VAL A 140 9.77 7.84 -0.57
N LEU A 141 10.81 7.60 0.23
CA LEU A 141 11.86 6.63 -0.11
C LEU A 141 11.29 5.23 -0.32
N LYS A 142 10.36 4.79 0.54
CA LYS A 142 9.67 3.52 0.41
C LYS A 142 8.94 3.41 -0.93
N SER A 143 8.26 4.47 -1.36
CA SER A 143 7.54 4.50 -2.65
C SER A 143 8.47 4.41 -3.87
N CYS A 144 9.75 4.78 -3.73
CA CYS A 144 10.71 4.72 -4.83
C CYS A 144 11.07 3.30 -5.27
N HIS A 145 10.81 2.25 -4.47
CA HIS A 145 11.20 0.88 -4.79
C HIS A 145 10.71 0.42 -6.18
N HIS A 146 9.45 0.70 -6.49
CA HIS A 146 8.83 0.33 -7.78
C HIS A 146 9.06 1.36 -8.90
N LEU A 147 9.89 2.38 -8.65
CA LEU A 147 10.16 3.49 -9.57
C LEU A 147 11.62 3.55 -10.02
N LEU A 148 12.43 2.58 -9.60
CA LEU A 148 13.83 2.48 -10.02
C LEU A 148 13.93 1.97 -11.47
N PRO A 149 14.90 2.47 -12.28
CA PRO A 149 15.95 3.42 -11.89
C PRO A 149 15.55 4.90 -11.94
N MET A 150 14.40 5.24 -12.51
CA MET A 150 14.02 6.65 -12.77
C MET A 150 14.02 7.53 -11.51
N ALA A 151 13.51 7.03 -10.37
CA ALA A 151 13.55 7.79 -9.12
C ALA A 151 14.98 8.06 -8.59
N GLN A 152 15.94 7.22 -8.95
CA GLN A 152 17.36 7.42 -8.65
C GLN A 152 17.97 8.48 -9.58
N ASP A 153 17.66 8.42 -10.88
CA ASP A 153 18.15 9.37 -11.89
C ASP A 153 17.62 10.79 -11.64
N LEU A 154 16.41 10.89 -11.09
CA LEU A 154 15.80 12.14 -10.63
C LEU A 154 16.27 12.59 -9.24
N TYR A 155 17.27 11.93 -8.66
CA TYR A 155 17.83 12.22 -7.34
C TYR A 155 16.83 12.20 -6.17
N ILE A 156 15.64 11.60 -6.34
CA ILE A 156 14.64 11.51 -5.27
C ILE A 156 15.16 10.62 -4.15
N VAL A 157 15.71 9.45 -4.52
CA VAL A 157 16.27 8.47 -3.57
C VAL A 157 17.39 9.10 -2.74
N GLN A 158 18.35 9.76 -3.41
CA GLN A 158 19.50 10.36 -2.74
C GLN A 158 19.08 11.43 -1.73
N ARG A 159 18.18 12.34 -2.14
CA ARG A 159 17.65 13.38 -1.26
C ARG A 159 16.93 12.80 -0.05
N CYS A 160 16.14 11.74 -0.23
CA CYS A 160 15.48 11.08 0.90
C CYS A 160 16.51 10.48 1.86
N VAL A 161 17.52 9.77 1.36
CA VAL A 161 18.58 9.17 2.19
C VAL A 161 19.34 10.24 2.99
N ASP A 162 19.66 11.37 2.37
CA ASP A 162 20.35 12.48 3.03
C ASP A 162 19.50 13.10 4.14
N ILE A 163 18.21 13.33 3.88
CA ILE A 163 17.27 13.87 4.88
C ILE A 163 17.03 12.88 6.02
N ILE A 164 16.82 11.60 5.71
CA ILE A 164 16.58 10.55 6.70
C ILE A 164 17.80 10.40 7.60
N SER A 165 18.99 10.22 7.02
CA SER A 165 20.22 10.10 7.79
C SER A 165 20.46 11.36 8.64
N SER A 166 20.13 12.54 8.12
CA SER A 166 20.18 13.81 8.85
C SER A 166 19.29 13.85 10.07
N LYS A 167 18.00 13.65 9.87
CA LYS A 167 17.01 13.73 10.93
C LYS A 167 17.16 12.59 11.94
N ALA A 168 17.49 11.37 11.50
CA ALA A 168 17.75 10.24 12.39
C ALA A 168 18.96 10.49 13.30
N CYS A 169 20.06 11.03 12.77
CA CYS A 169 21.21 11.40 13.62
C CYS A 169 20.88 12.55 14.58
N ASN A 170 20.03 13.49 14.16
CA ASN A 170 19.59 14.57 15.04
C ASN A 170 18.75 14.00 16.20
N GLU A 171 17.73 13.19 15.91
CA GLU A 171 16.89 12.52 16.91
C GLU A 171 17.69 11.61 17.85
N ALA A 172 18.73 10.94 17.35
CA ALA A 172 19.59 10.13 18.20
C ALA A 172 20.44 10.96 19.19
N ASN A 173 20.80 12.19 18.84
CA ASN A 173 21.58 13.07 19.71
C ASN A 173 20.68 13.95 20.60
N TYR A 174 19.52 14.34 20.09
CA TYR A 174 18.56 15.24 20.72
C TYR A 174 17.15 14.68 20.53
N PRO A 175 16.77 13.64 21.30
CA PRO A 175 15.47 12.99 21.13
C PRO A 175 14.33 13.98 21.37
N SER A 176 13.42 14.11 20.39
CA SER A 176 12.26 15.00 20.49
C SER A 176 11.02 14.30 21.08
N ARG A 177 11.06 12.97 21.23
CA ARG A 177 9.93 12.13 21.67
C ARG A 177 10.38 11.01 22.59
N SER A 178 9.41 10.44 23.30
CA SER A 178 9.56 9.20 24.07
C SER A 178 8.81 8.05 23.37
N PRO A 179 9.42 6.86 23.24
CA PRO A 179 10.79 6.53 23.63
C PRO A 179 11.84 7.19 22.72
N ALA A 180 13.04 7.42 23.25
CA ALA A 180 14.10 8.17 22.54
C ALA A 180 14.57 7.51 21.23
N ASN A 181 14.34 6.21 21.07
CA ASN A 181 14.68 5.44 19.88
C ASN A 181 13.53 5.31 18.87
N TRP A 182 12.45 6.09 18.98
CA TRP A 182 11.29 6.01 18.08
C TRP A 182 11.67 6.04 16.58
N TRP A 183 12.72 6.78 16.24
CA TRP A 183 13.20 6.90 14.86
C TRP A 183 13.75 5.59 14.30
N THR A 184 14.21 4.65 15.13
CA THR A 184 14.73 3.36 14.65
C THR A 184 13.60 2.45 14.15
N GLU A 185 12.42 2.53 14.76
CA GLU A 185 11.23 1.77 14.37
C GLU A 185 10.69 2.26 13.02
N GLU A 186 10.71 3.56 12.78
CA GLU A 186 10.32 4.16 11.49
C GLU A 186 11.22 3.68 10.34
N LEU A 187 12.50 3.40 10.58
CA LEU A 187 13.40 2.86 9.55
C LEU A 187 13.07 1.41 9.16
N CYS A 188 12.34 0.66 10.00
CA CYS A 188 12.05 -0.75 9.74
C CYS A 188 11.07 -0.98 8.58
N ILE A 189 10.35 0.05 8.14
CA ILE A 189 9.43 -0.07 6.99
C ILE A 189 10.14 0.01 5.64
N ILE A 190 11.44 0.33 5.64
CA ILE A 190 12.29 0.50 4.46
C ILE A 190 12.92 -0.84 4.09
N ASP A 191 13.04 -1.12 2.78
CA ASP A 191 13.72 -2.33 2.32
C ASP A 191 15.22 -2.33 2.65
N ILE A 192 15.82 -3.52 2.69
CA ILE A 192 17.20 -3.70 3.13
C ILE A 192 18.22 -2.93 2.28
N ALA A 193 17.94 -2.72 0.99
CA ALA A 193 18.86 -2.01 0.10
C ALA A 193 18.87 -0.51 0.41
N PHE A 194 17.70 0.10 0.58
CA PHE A 194 17.60 1.48 1.03
C PHE A 194 18.07 1.66 2.48
N PHE A 195 17.79 0.72 3.38
CA PHE A 195 18.30 0.74 4.75
C PHE A 195 19.83 0.76 4.77
N ALA A 196 20.49 -0.07 3.95
CA ALA A 196 21.95 -0.06 3.83
C ALA A 196 22.49 1.30 3.35
N LYS A 197 21.82 1.95 2.38
CA LYS A 197 22.16 3.31 1.94
C LYS A 197 22.04 4.32 3.07
N ILE A 198 20.97 4.24 3.88
CA ILE A 198 20.78 5.11 5.05
C ILE A 198 21.89 4.91 6.07
N ILE A 199 22.23 3.67 6.43
CA ILE A 199 23.31 3.40 7.40
C ILE A 199 24.66 3.91 6.88
N SER A 200 24.95 3.73 5.58
CA SER A 200 26.14 4.28 4.95
C SER A 200 26.18 5.82 5.04
N ALA A 201 25.06 6.49 4.76
CA ALA A 201 24.93 7.94 4.88
C ALA A 201 25.02 8.44 6.34
N MET A 202 24.50 7.68 7.31
CA MET A 202 24.68 7.99 8.73
C MET A 202 26.16 7.88 9.13
N LYS A 203 26.86 6.85 8.63
CA LYS A 203 28.30 6.66 8.87
C LYS A 203 29.14 7.79 8.26
N SER A 204 28.86 8.22 7.03
CA SER A 204 29.58 9.35 6.41
C SER A 204 29.36 10.66 7.15
N ARG A 205 28.28 10.76 7.93
CA ARG A 205 27.96 11.90 8.80
C ARG A 205 28.48 11.72 10.24
N ALA A 206 29.43 10.82 10.46
CA ALA A 206 30.06 10.55 11.74
C ALA A 206 29.07 10.17 12.86
N ALA A 207 27.98 9.46 12.52
CA ALA A 207 27.07 8.91 13.52
C ALA A 207 27.83 8.01 14.51
N LYS A 208 27.55 8.19 15.81
CA LYS A 208 28.21 7.45 16.89
C LYS A 208 27.89 5.95 16.78
N THR A 209 28.83 5.08 17.14
CA THR A 209 28.64 3.62 17.12
C THR A 209 27.35 3.16 17.83
N PRO A 210 26.98 3.68 19.02
CA PRO A 210 25.72 3.31 19.67
C PRO A 210 24.47 3.67 18.85
N THR A 211 24.50 4.77 18.10
CA THR A 211 23.39 5.20 17.23
C THR A 211 23.19 4.20 16.09
N LEU A 212 24.28 3.82 15.41
CA LEU A 212 24.24 2.82 14.34
C LEU A 212 23.81 1.44 14.89
N ALA A 213 24.31 1.06 16.05
CA ALA A 213 23.96 -0.18 16.73
C ALA A 213 22.48 -0.24 17.13
N ALA A 214 21.89 0.88 17.57
CA ALA A 214 20.47 0.96 17.88
C ALA A 214 19.61 0.69 16.63
N ALA A 215 19.88 1.38 15.52
CA ALA A 215 19.16 1.17 14.26
C ALA A 215 19.28 -0.29 13.76
N LEU A 216 20.50 -0.85 13.79
CA LEU A 216 20.76 -2.23 13.36
C LEU A 216 20.09 -3.25 14.27
N THR A 217 20.09 -3.02 15.59
CA THR A 217 19.43 -3.90 16.56
C THR A 217 17.92 -3.91 16.35
N THR A 218 17.28 -2.74 16.20
CA THR A 218 15.84 -2.66 15.92
C THR A 218 15.48 -3.34 14.60
N ALA A 219 16.23 -3.08 13.53
CA ALA A 219 16.02 -3.73 12.24
C ALA A 219 16.19 -5.27 12.34
N ARG A 220 17.20 -5.75 13.06
CA ARG A 220 17.40 -7.19 13.30
C ARG A 220 16.24 -7.81 14.07
N SER A 221 15.76 -7.17 15.14
CA SER A 221 14.62 -7.63 15.92
C SER A 221 13.36 -7.69 15.08
N GLN A 222 13.11 -6.71 14.22
CA GLN A 222 11.97 -6.73 13.29
C GLN A 222 12.05 -7.90 12.31
N VAL A 223 13.20 -8.10 11.66
CA VAL A 223 13.41 -9.22 10.73
C VAL A 223 13.21 -10.58 11.43
N GLN A 224 13.66 -10.71 12.68
CA GLN A 224 13.43 -11.93 13.47
C GLN A 224 11.94 -12.17 13.75
N ALA A 225 11.19 -11.11 14.08
CA ALA A 225 9.74 -11.20 14.28
C ALA A 225 9.03 -11.61 12.98
N ASP A 226 9.38 -10.99 11.84
CA ASP A 226 8.82 -11.31 10.53
C ASP A 226 9.08 -12.76 10.13
N VAL A 227 10.30 -13.26 10.35
CA VAL A 227 10.66 -14.67 10.09
C VAL A 227 9.83 -15.62 10.96
N SER A 228 9.58 -15.26 12.23
CA SER A 228 8.72 -16.06 13.11
C SER A 228 7.28 -16.10 12.60
N LEU A 229 6.74 -14.95 12.19
CA LEU A 229 5.38 -14.84 11.63
C LEU A 229 5.24 -15.63 10.33
N VAL A 230 6.27 -15.62 9.46
CA VAL A 230 6.25 -16.43 8.22
C VAL A 230 6.15 -17.92 8.53
N LYS A 231 6.94 -18.42 9.50
CA LYS A 231 6.88 -19.83 9.91
C LYS A 231 5.53 -20.21 10.50
N GLU A 232 4.94 -19.35 11.32
CA GLU A 232 3.61 -19.58 11.89
C GLU A 232 2.54 -19.60 10.78
N ASN A 233 2.59 -18.65 9.84
CA ASN A 233 1.69 -18.61 8.70
C ASN A 233 1.81 -19.85 7.81
N GLU A 234 3.02 -20.38 7.62
CA GLU A 234 3.24 -21.63 6.89
C GLU A 234 2.60 -22.81 7.62
N ALA A 235 2.82 -22.93 8.94
CA ALA A 235 2.21 -23.98 9.76
C ALA A 235 0.67 -23.92 9.74
N LEU A 236 0.10 -22.71 9.85
CA LEU A 236 -1.34 -22.48 9.76
C LEU A 236 -1.89 -22.88 8.38
N ARG A 237 -1.18 -22.58 7.30
CA ARG A 237 -1.58 -23.00 5.93
C ARG A 237 -1.57 -24.52 5.79
N SER A 238 -0.56 -25.20 6.32
CA SER A 238 -0.51 -26.67 6.31
C SER A 238 -1.67 -27.30 7.10
N GLU A 239 -2.00 -26.75 8.26
CA GLU A 239 -3.12 -27.23 9.07
C GLU A 239 -4.45 -27.02 8.36
N LEU A 240 -4.66 -25.83 7.77
CA LEU A 240 -5.86 -25.50 7.02
C LEU A 240 -6.04 -26.41 5.79
N MET A 241 -4.94 -26.77 5.12
CA MET A 241 -4.96 -27.76 4.04
C MET A 241 -5.39 -29.13 4.53
N ARG A 242 -4.87 -29.58 5.69
CA ARG A 242 -5.26 -30.86 6.30
C ARG A 242 -6.75 -30.87 6.69
N MET A 243 -7.24 -29.79 7.28
CA MET A 243 -8.65 -29.63 7.63
C MET A 243 -9.56 -29.65 6.40
N LYS A 244 -9.17 -28.98 5.31
CA LYS A 244 -9.92 -29.01 4.04
C LYS A 244 -10.02 -30.41 3.44
N LEU A 245 -8.93 -31.18 3.47
CA LEU A 245 -8.94 -32.56 3.00
C LEU A 245 -9.88 -33.43 3.85
N TYR A 246 -9.81 -33.29 5.18
CA TYR A 246 -10.70 -34.00 6.10
C TYR A 246 -12.19 -33.69 5.83
N ILE A 247 -12.55 -32.42 5.67
CA ILE A 247 -13.94 -32.02 5.33
C ILE A 247 -14.35 -32.55 3.96
N SER A 248 -13.46 -32.52 2.97
CA SER A 248 -13.75 -33.07 1.64
C SER A 248 -14.02 -34.58 1.69
N ASP A 249 -13.29 -35.33 2.52
CA ASP A 249 -13.49 -36.77 2.68
C ASP A 249 -14.80 -37.06 3.42
N MET A 250 -15.14 -36.27 4.44
CA MET A 250 -16.45 -36.35 5.11
C MET A 250 -17.62 -36.08 4.16
N ASN A 251 -17.53 -35.05 3.31
CA ASN A 251 -18.57 -34.73 2.35
C ASN A 251 -18.72 -35.80 1.26
N LYS A 252 -17.61 -36.43 0.82
CA LYS A 252 -17.66 -37.58 -0.08
C LYS A 252 -18.39 -38.76 0.56
N ASN A 253 -18.13 -39.04 1.84
CA ASN A 253 -18.82 -40.11 2.57
C ASN A 253 -20.29 -39.79 2.88
N SER A 254 -20.71 -38.52 2.84
CA SER A 254 -22.11 -38.09 3.00
C SER A 254 -22.96 -38.22 1.72
N HIS A 255 -22.36 -38.39 0.54
CA HIS A 255 -23.07 -38.58 -0.73
C HIS A 255 -22.97 -40.02 -1.28
N GLY A 256 -22.42 -40.95 -0.49
CA GLY A 256 -22.32 -42.36 -0.81
C GLY A 256 -23.31 -43.24 -0.04
N THR A 257 -24.61 -42.92 -0.04
CA THR A 257 -25.66 -43.85 0.40
C THR A 257 -26.88 -43.79 -0.51
N SER A 258 -26.77 -44.42 -1.67
CA SER A 258 -27.88 -45.19 -2.22
C SER A 258 -27.46 -46.66 -2.29
N SER A 259 -28.21 -47.48 -1.55
CA SER A 259 -28.38 -48.93 -1.70
C SER A 259 -27.58 -49.88 -0.79
N MET A 260 -28.39 -50.66 -0.06
CA MET A 260 -28.24 -52.05 0.35
C MET A 260 -27.60 -52.44 1.71
N LYS A 261 -28.53 -52.87 2.59
CA LYS A 261 -28.54 -54.07 3.46
C LYS A 261 -27.21 -54.81 3.70
N GLY A 262 -26.96 -55.11 4.97
CA GLY A 262 -26.20 -56.29 5.38
C GLY A 262 -25.35 -56.05 6.62
N GLY A 263 -25.57 -56.80 7.68
CA GLY A 263 -24.98 -56.55 8.99
C GLY A 263 -23.56 -57.10 9.23
N SER A 264 -23.18 -56.95 10.50
CA SER A 264 -22.05 -57.56 11.22
C SER A 264 -20.73 -56.77 11.31
N LYS A 265 -20.57 -56.16 12.49
CA LYS A 265 -19.37 -56.07 13.35
C LYS A 265 -17.98 -56.00 12.69
N SER A 266 -17.36 -54.83 12.84
CA SER A 266 -15.96 -54.72 13.25
C SER A 266 -15.75 -53.40 14.01
N LYS A 267 -15.35 -53.49 15.28
CA LYS A 267 -14.87 -52.34 16.06
C LYS A 267 -13.48 -51.98 15.51
N GLY A 268 -13.40 -50.96 14.68
CA GLY A 268 -12.15 -50.30 14.30
C GLY A 268 -11.85 -49.15 15.26
N THR A 269 -10.90 -49.35 16.17
CA THR A 269 -10.28 -48.30 16.98
C THR A 269 -9.51 -47.37 16.06
N PHE A 270 -10.14 -46.30 15.56
CA PHE A 270 -9.49 -45.34 14.66
C PHE A 270 -9.72 -43.90 15.08
N PHE A 271 -9.37 -43.53 16.31
CA PHE A 271 -9.03 -42.14 16.63
C PHE A 271 -8.04 -42.09 17.80
N SER A 272 -6.75 -42.17 17.48
CA SER A 272 -5.67 -41.77 18.39
C SER A 272 -4.66 -40.92 17.64
N SER A 273 -5.10 -39.79 17.09
CA SER A 273 -4.18 -38.72 16.73
C SER A 273 -4.92 -37.40 16.74
N VAL A 274 -5.20 -36.92 17.94
CA VAL A 274 -5.49 -35.51 18.16
C VAL A 274 -4.12 -34.86 18.36
N SER A 275 -3.76 -33.94 17.47
CA SER A 275 -2.47 -33.25 17.50
C SER A 275 -2.29 -32.55 18.85
N LYS A 276 -1.12 -32.72 19.48
CA LYS A 276 -0.78 -32.20 20.83
C LYS A 276 -0.89 -30.67 20.98
N THR A 277 -1.15 -29.94 19.90
CA THR A 277 -1.38 -28.50 19.87
C THR A 277 -2.81 -28.09 20.26
N LEU A 278 -3.81 -28.96 20.13
CA LEU A 278 -5.20 -28.64 20.53
C LEU A 278 -5.45 -28.76 22.04
N GLY A 279 -4.55 -29.38 22.80
CA GLY A 279 -4.66 -29.48 24.27
C GLY A 279 -4.32 -28.20 25.03
N LYS A 280 -3.82 -27.15 24.35
CA LYS A 280 -3.39 -25.88 24.97
C LYS A 280 -4.36 -24.71 24.77
N LEU A 281 -5.45 -24.88 24.05
CA LEU A 281 -6.51 -23.89 23.93
C LEU A 281 -7.69 -24.29 24.82
N ASN A 282 -7.64 -23.88 26.07
CA ASN A 282 -8.77 -23.99 26.99
C ASN A 282 -8.96 -22.65 27.71
N PRO A 283 -9.70 -21.69 27.14
CA PRO A 283 -9.81 -20.33 27.68
C PRO A 283 -10.71 -20.20 28.92
N PHE A 284 -11.29 -21.29 29.42
CA PHE A 284 -12.22 -21.26 30.57
C PHE A 284 -11.75 -22.02 31.81
N ARG A 285 -10.48 -22.38 31.91
CA ARG A 285 -9.98 -23.19 33.04
C ARG A 285 -9.51 -22.39 34.27
N HIS A 286 -10.14 -21.24 34.54
CA HIS A 286 -10.02 -20.50 35.79
C HIS A 286 -11.37 -19.87 36.18
N GLY A 287 -12.34 -20.72 36.54
CA GLY A 287 -13.66 -20.23 36.95
C GLY A 287 -14.43 -21.26 37.74
N SER A 288 -13.89 -21.70 38.87
CA SER A 288 -14.69 -22.39 39.90
C SER A 288 -14.10 -22.07 41.26
N LYS A 289 -14.54 -20.94 41.82
CA LYS A 289 -14.53 -20.72 43.26
C LYS A 289 -15.89 -20.16 43.64
N ASP A 290 -16.67 -21.04 44.26
CA ASP A 290 -17.78 -20.81 45.18
C ASP A 290 -18.81 -19.74 44.81
N THR A 291 -19.91 -20.18 44.19
CA THR A 291 -21.20 -19.48 44.22
C THR A 291 -22.14 -20.18 45.18
N SER A 292 -21.93 -19.97 46.48
CA SER A 292 -22.98 -20.17 47.47
C SER A 292 -23.08 -18.90 48.32
N ASN A 293 -24.29 -18.35 48.38
CA ASN A 293 -24.73 -17.12 49.06
C ASN A 293 -24.64 -15.84 48.20
N LEU A 294 -25.64 -15.65 47.34
CA LEU A 294 -26.13 -14.33 46.97
C LEU A 294 -27.51 -14.16 47.59
N ASP A 295 -27.58 -13.30 48.60
CA ASP A 295 -28.78 -12.72 49.18
C ASP A 295 -29.30 -11.62 48.25
N ASP A 296 -30.62 -11.48 48.23
CA ASP A 296 -31.40 -10.63 47.32
C ASP A 296 -31.26 -9.15 47.72
N GLY A 297 -30.94 -8.27 46.78
CA GLY A 297 -30.76 -6.84 47.07
C GLY A 297 -30.76 -5.96 45.82
N VAL A 298 -31.96 -5.54 45.42
CA VAL A 298 -32.20 -4.55 44.36
C VAL A 298 -31.82 -3.16 44.86
N ASP A 299 -31.00 -2.40 44.12
CA ASP A 299 -31.22 -0.95 44.00
C ASP A 299 -30.79 -0.39 42.64
N VAL A 300 -31.67 0.43 42.07
CA VAL A 300 -31.61 1.01 40.73
C VAL A 300 -31.13 2.45 40.84
N THR A 301 -29.98 2.80 40.27
CA THR A 301 -29.67 4.21 39.97
C THR A 301 -29.04 4.39 38.58
N LYS A 302 -29.68 5.21 37.75
CA LYS A 302 -29.32 5.58 36.37
C LYS A 302 -28.07 6.48 36.31
N PRO A 303 -27.27 6.46 35.21
CA PRO A 303 -26.12 7.34 35.06
C PRO A 303 -26.51 8.74 34.56
N ARG A 304 -25.86 9.75 35.17
CA ARG A 304 -26.10 11.19 35.00
C ARG A 304 -25.18 11.75 33.90
N ARG A 305 -25.75 12.22 32.77
CA ARG A 305 -25.04 12.95 31.69
C ARG A 305 -24.53 14.30 32.24
N ARG A 306 -23.26 14.64 32.00
CA ARG A 306 -22.73 16.00 32.15
C ARG A 306 -22.57 16.66 30.78
N ARG A 307 -23.19 17.82 30.63
CA ARG A 307 -23.12 18.75 29.50
C ARG A 307 -22.15 19.87 29.93
N PHE A 308 -21.12 20.15 29.14
CA PHE A 308 -20.30 21.34 29.33
C PHE A 308 -20.85 22.45 28.44
N SER A 309 -21.04 23.64 29.02
CA SER A 309 -21.40 24.87 28.30
C SER A 309 -20.19 25.80 28.26
N ILE A 310 -20.11 26.50 27.14
CA ILE A 310 -19.15 27.56 26.80
C ILE A 310 -19.44 28.83 27.62
N SER A 311 -18.37 29.50 28.05
CA SER A 311 -18.20 30.96 28.04
C SER A 311 -16.71 31.25 27.91
#